data_AF-A0A9P7UPK4-F1
#
_entry.id   AF-A0A9P7UPK4-F1
#
_cell.length_a   1.000
_cell.length_b   1.000
_cell.length_c   1.000
_cell.angle_alpha   90.00
_cell.angle_beta   90.00
_cell.angle_gamma   90.00
#
_symmetry.space_group_name_H-M   'P 1'
#
loop_
_entity.id
_entity.type
_entity.pdbx_description
1 polymer ?
#
loop_
_entity_poly.entity_id
_entity_poly.type
_entity_poly.pdbx_seq_one_letter_code
_entity_poly.pdbx_strand_id
1 'polypeptide(L)'
;MSHNSKAKAKGISATSFFDLKAETSKWEEELARNKAAGKSTAIVGGVSRPNKKPTIWSRANKGVNERHARDLELEAISKPTLESAKAKLERKAKIYDKLRKGKSGGLSEKQYKSLLVDFESKDMPDRFESDSDDVDESLHVPQPPMDADDEIVEYEDEFGRVRTALKSEVPREFLKEKGEDNDDDDEDIVISETPLSCTIVC
;
A
#
# COMPACT_ATOMS: atom_id res chain seq x y z
N MET A 1 -45.94 2.86 -13.38
CA MET A 1 -45.59 3.51 -12.09
C MET A 1 -45.28 2.36 -11.13
N SER A 2 -44.11 2.16 -10.53
CA SER A 2 -43.23 3.09 -9.82
C SER A 2 -41.84 2.44 -9.68
N HIS A 3 -40.81 3.24 -9.92
CA HIS A 3 -39.40 2.95 -9.68
C HIS A 3 -39.09 3.14 -8.19
N ASN A 4 -38.47 2.16 -7.51
CA ASN A 4 -37.52 2.45 -6.41
C ASN A 4 -36.74 1.20 -5.95
N SER A 5 -35.82 0.71 -6.77
CA SER A 5 -34.73 -0.15 -6.29
C SER A 5 -33.64 0.74 -5.68
N LYS A 6 -33.88 1.29 -4.49
CA LYS A 6 -32.80 1.84 -3.65
C LYS A 6 -32.27 0.73 -2.77
N ALA A 7 -31.13 0.17 -3.16
CA ALA A 7 -30.28 -0.64 -2.31
C ALA A 7 -29.93 0.18 -1.07
N LYS A 8 -30.71 0.02 0.02
CA LYS A 8 -30.29 0.48 1.33
C LYS A 8 -29.13 -0.43 1.72
N ALA A 9 -27.93 0.14 1.84
CA ALA A 9 -26.80 -0.52 2.48
C ALA A 9 -27.31 -1.12 3.79
N LYS A 10 -27.46 -2.46 3.80
CA LYS A 10 -27.97 -3.19 4.96
C LYS A 10 -26.87 -3.08 6.00
N GLY A 11 -27.11 -2.26 7.02
CA GLY A 11 -26.16 -2.04 8.11
C GLY A 11 -25.67 -3.38 8.63
N ILE A 12 -24.37 -3.59 8.53
CA ILE A 12 -23.70 -4.79 9.01
C ILE A 12 -23.89 -4.80 10.53
N SER A 13 -24.81 -5.63 11.02
CA SER A 13 -25.06 -5.77 12.44
C SER A 13 -23.96 -6.60 13.09
N ALA A 14 -23.62 -6.32 14.35
CA ALA A 14 -22.60 -7.07 15.07
C ALA A 14 -22.90 -8.59 15.11
N THR A 15 -24.18 -8.97 15.13
CA THR A 15 -24.63 -10.36 15.05
C THR A 15 -24.32 -10.99 13.69
N SER A 16 -24.50 -10.27 12.58
CA SER A 16 -24.11 -10.74 11.24
C SER A 16 -22.60 -10.94 11.11
N PHE A 17 -21.78 -10.15 11.82
CA PHE A 17 -20.33 -10.33 11.86
C PHE A 17 -19.93 -11.60 12.61
N PHE A 18 -20.56 -11.89 13.76
CA PHE A 18 -20.31 -13.13 14.49
C PHE A 18 -20.75 -14.37 13.74
N ASP A 19 -21.87 -14.31 13.01
CA ASP A 19 -22.36 -15.42 12.20
C ASP A 19 -21.40 -15.71 11.04
N LEU A 20 -20.96 -14.68 10.31
CA LEU A 20 -19.96 -14.82 9.27
C LEU A 20 -18.63 -15.38 9.82
N LYS A 21 -18.19 -14.92 11.00
CA LYS A 21 -16.99 -15.45 11.66
C LYS A 21 -17.13 -16.95 11.99
N ALA A 22 -18.30 -17.36 12.47
CA ALA A 22 -18.59 -18.75 12.78
C ALA A 22 -18.67 -19.63 11.51
N GLU A 23 -19.20 -19.10 10.42
CA GLU A 23 -19.14 -19.78 9.12
C GLU A 23 -17.71 -19.92 8.63
N THR A 24 -16.91 -18.84 8.63
CA THR A 24 -15.51 -18.89 8.18
C THR A 24 -14.69 -19.90 8.99
N SER A 25 -14.87 -19.98 10.31
CA SER A 25 -14.15 -20.95 11.12
C SER A 25 -14.53 -22.40 10.80
N LYS A 26 -15.82 -22.66 10.52
CA LYS A 26 -16.27 -24.00 10.07
C LYS A 26 -15.62 -24.38 8.75
N TRP A 27 -15.59 -23.47 7.77
CA TRP A 27 -14.94 -23.69 6.49
C TRP A 27 -13.43 -23.89 6.62
N GLU A 28 -12.76 -23.15 7.50
CA GLU A 28 -11.33 -23.33 7.79
C GLU A 28 -11.04 -24.70 8.41
N GLU A 29 -11.83 -25.14 9.39
CA GLU A 29 -11.71 -26.47 10.00
C GLU A 29 -11.97 -27.59 8.98
N GLU A 30 -12.96 -27.44 8.11
CA GLU A 30 -13.22 -28.38 7.01
C GLU A 30 -12.07 -28.41 6.01
N LEU A 31 -11.52 -27.27 5.63
CA LEU A 31 -10.35 -27.19 4.75
C LEU A 31 -9.11 -27.79 5.42
N ALA A 32 -8.88 -27.55 6.70
CA ALA A 32 -7.77 -28.15 7.45
C ALA A 32 -7.91 -29.67 7.50
N ARG A 33 -9.11 -30.18 7.82
CA ARG A 33 -9.41 -31.62 7.81
C ARG A 33 -9.25 -32.23 6.41
N ASN A 34 -9.72 -31.56 5.37
CA ASN A 34 -9.58 -32.03 3.98
C ASN A 34 -8.12 -32.00 3.51
N LYS A 35 -7.34 -30.98 3.88
CA LYS A 35 -5.90 -30.90 3.63
C LYS A 35 -5.15 -32.02 4.34
N ALA A 36 -5.45 -32.28 5.61
CA ALA A 36 -4.85 -33.38 6.39
C ALA A 36 -5.23 -34.76 5.83
N ALA A 37 -6.46 -34.91 5.33
CA ALA A 37 -6.93 -36.11 4.65
C ALA A 37 -6.37 -36.27 3.21
N GLY A 38 -5.48 -35.38 2.76
CA GLY A 38 -4.89 -35.43 1.42
C GLY A 38 -5.87 -35.18 0.27
N LYS A 39 -7.08 -34.70 0.57
CA LYS A 39 -8.08 -34.31 -0.43
C LYS A 39 -7.65 -32.96 -1.01
N SER A 40 -6.80 -32.99 -2.03
CA SER A 40 -6.41 -31.78 -2.74
C SER A 40 -7.64 -31.20 -3.45
N THR A 41 -8.17 -30.10 -2.94
CA THR A 41 -9.15 -29.26 -3.63
C THR A 41 -8.46 -28.53 -4.78
N ALA A 42 -7.92 -29.27 -5.75
CA ALA A 42 -7.40 -28.70 -6.97
C ALA A 42 -8.59 -28.31 -7.84
N ILE A 43 -9.14 -27.12 -7.60
CA ILE A 43 -10.10 -26.48 -8.49
C ILE A 43 -9.29 -26.05 -9.72
N VAL A 44 -9.32 -26.87 -10.77
CA VAL A 44 -8.74 -26.52 -12.07
C VAL A 44 -9.88 -26.09 -12.96
N GLY A 45 -9.98 -24.79 -13.26
CA GLY A 45 -11.02 -24.24 -14.14
C GLY A 45 -12.43 -24.27 -13.53
N GLY A 46 -12.58 -23.98 -12.23
CA GLY A 46 -13.89 -23.86 -11.57
C GLY A 46 -14.58 -25.19 -11.19
N VAL A 47 -14.00 -26.34 -11.54
CA VAL A 47 -14.56 -27.66 -11.21
C VAL A 47 -13.66 -28.41 -10.23
N SER A 48 -14.21 -28.76 -9.07
CA SER A 48 -13.53 -29.61 -8.08
C SER A 48 -13.48 -31.06 -8.57
N ARG A 49 -12.28 -31.60 -8.80
CA ARG A 49 -12.08 -33.00 -9.22
C ARG A 49 -11.48 -33.81 -8.06
N PRO A 50 -12.24 -34.72 -7.43
CA PRO A 50 -11.88 -35.30 -6.12
C PRO A 50 -10.74 -36.34 -6.14
N ASN A 51 -10.14 -36.67 -7.29
CA ASN A 51 -9.18 -37.78 -7.40
C ASN A 51 -7.88 -37.43 -8.16
N LYS A 52 -7.61 -36.16 -8.43
CA LYS A 52 -6.35 -35.78 -9.10
C LYS A 52 -5.28 -35.49 -8.06
N LYS A 53 -4.11 -36.13 -8.24
CA LYS A 53 -2.90 -35.83 -7.46
C LYS A 53 -2.59 -34.33 -7.59
N PRO A 54 -2.11 -33.68 -6.52
CA PRO A 54 -1.67 -32.29 -6.58
C PRO A 54 -0.65 -32.11 -7.70
N THR A 55 -0.82 -31.05 -8.51
CA THR A 55 0.11 -30.71 -9.59
C THR A 55 1.50 -30.37 -9.03
N ILE A 56 2.55 -30.49 -9.84
CA ILE A 56 3.93 -30.18 -9.45
C ILE A 56 4.05 -28.78 -8.85
N TRP A 57 3.28 -27.81 -9.36
CA TRP A 57 3.22 -26.43 -8.85
C TRP A 57 2.57 -26.28 -7.47
N SER A 58 1.79 -27.26 -7.02
CA SER A 58 1.19 -27.26 -5.69
C SER A 58 2.06 -27.91 -4.61
N ARG A 59 3.24 -28.43 -4.99
CA ARG A 59 4.20 -29.00 -4.05
C ARG A 59 5.03 -27.88 -3.41
N ALA A 60 4.94 -27.73 -2.10
CA ALA A 60 5.80 -26.80 -1.37
C ALA A 60 7.29 -27.20 -1.48
N ASN A 61 8.17 -26.20 -1.50
CA ASN A 61 9.61 -26.45 -1.53
C ASN A 61 10.08 -27.12 -0.23
N LYS A 62 11.09 -28.00 -0.32
CA LYS A 62 11.67 -28.66 0.85
C LYS A 62 12.21 -27.61 1.84
N GLY A 63 11.84 -27.74 3.11
CA GLY A 63 12.29 -26.85 4.18
C GLY A 63 11.63 -25.46 4.21
N VAL A 64 10.55 -25.22 3.46
CA VAL A 64 9.81 -23.93 3.56
C VAL A 64 9.25 -23.73 4.96
N ASN A 65 8.65 -24.78 5.55
CA ASN A 65 8.08 -24.69 6.90
C ASN A 65 9.16 -24.46 7.96
N GLU A 66 10.34 -25.07 7.80
CA GLU A 66 11.48 -24.87 8.70
C GLU A 66 12.05 -23.45 8.59
N ARG A 67 12.12 -22.88 7.38
CA ARG A 67 12.51 -21.47 7.19
C ARG A 67 11.49 -20.53 7.81
N HIS A 68 10.21 -20.74 7.50
CA HIS A 68 9.11 -19.95 8.06
C HIS A 68 9.10 -19.99 9.61
N ALA A 69 9.31 -21.16 10.22
CA ALA A 69 9.42 -21.27 11.68
C ALA A 69 10.61 -20.46 12.24
N ARG A 70 11.78 -20.54 11.60
CA ARG A 70 12.97 -19.76 11.99
C ARG A 70 12.73 -18.26 11.85
N ASP A 71 12.09 -17.83 10.78
CA ASP A 71 11.78 -16.42 10.53
C ASP A 71 10.82 -15.87 11.60
N LEU A 72 9.79 -16.65 11.99
CA LEU A 72 8.88 -16.31 13.09
C LEU A 72 9.60 -16.18 14.44
N GLU A 73 10.54 -17.07 14.74
CA GLU A 73 11.35 -17.01 15.97
C GLU A 73 12.23 -15.76 16.00
N LEU A 74 12.89 -15.43 14.89
CA LEU A 74 13.71 -14.22 14.76
C LEU A 74 12.87 -12.95 14.90
N GLU A 75 11.68 -12.92 14.28
CA GLU A 75 10.76 -11.80 14.41
C GLU A 75 10.28 -11.62 15.85
N ALA A 76 9.95 -12.71 16.55
CA ALA A 76 9.51 -12.68 17.95
C ALA A 76 10.61 -12.15 18.89
N ILE A 77 11.88 -12.46 18.62
CA ILE A 77 13.03 -11.91 19.35
C ILE A 77 13.23 -10.43 19.02
N SER A 78 13.02 -10.05 17.76
CA SER A 78 13.28 -8.69 17.27
C SER A 78 12.23 -7.65 17.67
N LYS A 79 10.99 -8.06 17.93
CA LYS A 79 9.89 -7.18 18.35
C LYS A 79 9.93 -7.07 19.88
N PRO A 80 10.60 -6.06 20.48
CA PRO A 80 10.48 -5.86 21.91
C PRO A 80 8.99 -5.65 22.20
N THR A 81 8.43 -6.50 23.05
CA THR A 81 7.09 -6.27 23.57
C THR A 81 7.04 -4.86 24.17
N LEU A 82 5.90 -4.17 24.05
CA LEU A 82 5.78 -2.78 24.54
C LEU A 82 6.22 -2.65 26.00
N GLU A 83 5.96 -3.68 26.81
CA GLU A 83 6.41 -3.77 28.20
C GLU A 83 7.93 -3.91 28.34
N SER A 84 8.58 -4.72 27.50
CA SER A 84 10.04 -4.87 27.47
C SER A 84 10.72 -3.56 27.04
N ALA A 85 10.17 -2.88 26.04
CA ALA A 85 10.65 -1.57 25.60
C ALA A 85 10.52 -0.53 26.73
N LYS A 86 9.34 -0.44 27.37
CA LYS A 86 9.11 0.44 28.53
C LYS A 86 10.06 0.14 29.68
N ALA A 87 10.22 -1.12 30.06
CA ALA A 87 11.13 -1.51 31.13
C ALA A 87 12.60 -1.16 30.82
N LYS A 88 13.04 -1.25 29.56
CA LYS A 88 14.38 -0.81 29.15
C LYS A 88 14.52 0.71 29.18
N LEU A 89 13.51 1.46 28.73
CA LEU A 89 13.51 2.92 28.77
C LEU A 89 13.52 3.44 30.20
N GLU A 90 12.69 2.88 31.09
CA GLU A 90 12.68 3.25 32.51
C GLU A 90 14.02 2.99 33.20
N ARG A 91 14.67 1.86 32.90
CA ARG A 91 16.02 1.56 33.41
C ARG A 91 17.03 2.59 32.93
N LYS A 92 17.00 2.95 31.64
CA LYS A 92 17.88 3.99 31.09
C LYS A 92 17.59 5.34 31.73
N ALA A 93 16.33 5.77 31.84
CA ALA A 93 15.94 7.02 32.48
C ALA A 93 16.47 7.10 33.92
N LYS A 94 16.30 6.04 34.72
CA LYS A 94 16.85 5.96 36.08
C LYS A 94 18.38 6.06 36.13
N ILE A 95 19.09 5.59 35.11
CA ILE A 95 20.55 5.72 35.01
C ILE A 95 20.92 7.16 34.65
N TYR A 96 20.25 7.76 33.66
CA TYR A 96 20.44 9.16 33.28
C TYR A 96 20.18 10.12 34.45
N ASP A 97 19.11 9.92 35.23
CA ASP A 97 18.81 10.72 36.42
C ASP A 97 19.91 10.64 37.49
N LYS A 98 20.55 9.47 37.62
CA LYS A 98 21.67 9.28 38.55
C LYS A 98 22.92 9.99 38.04
N LEU A 99 23.24 9.85 36.75
CA LEU A 99 24.37 10.52 36.12
C LEU A 99 24.23 12.03 36.20
N ARG A 100 23.04 12.56 35.89
CA ARG A 100 22.71 13.99 36.02
C ARG A 100 22.85 14.53 37.46
N LYS A 101 22.65 13.67 38.47
CA LYS A 101 22.86 14.00 39.89
C LYS A 101 24.31 13.84 40.34
N GLY A 102 25.25 13.58 39.42
CA GLY A 102 26.67 13.37 39.71
C GLY A 102 26.98 12.01 40.36
N LYS A 103 26.08 11.02 40.25
CA LYS A 103 26.32 9.66 40.73
C LYS A 103 26.74 8.79 39.56
N SER A 104 27.73 7.91 39.75
CA SER A 104 28.26 7.03 38.69
C SER A 104 27.26 6.05 38.06
N GLY A 105 26.00 6.00 38.53
CA GLY A 105 24.93 5.24 37.88
C GLY A 105 25.14 3.71 37.83
N GLY A 106 26.18 3.19 38.47
CA GLY A 106 26.62 1.80 38.35
C GLY A 106 27.70 1.56 37.27
N LEU A 107 28.23 2.61 36.65
CA LEU A 107 29.35 2.56 35.70
C LEU A 107 30.68 2.64 36.45
N SER A 108 31.71 1.97 35.93
CA SER A 108 33.08 2.16 36.41
C SER A 108 33.60 3.54 36.01
N GLU A 109 34.54 4.09 36.79
CA GLU A 109 35.13 5.41 36.53
C GLU A 109 35.71 5.56 35.11
N LYS A 110 36.28 4.49 34.56
CA LYS A 110 36.80 4.46 33.19
C LYS A 110 35.68 4.55 32.15
N GLN A 111 34.56 3.87 32.40
CA GLN A 111 33.38 3.94 31.53
C GLN A 111 32.71 5.30 31.64
N TYR A 112 32.63 5.86 32.84
CA TYR A 112 32.10 7.20 33.07
C TYR A 112 32.90 8.25 32.30
N LYS A 113 34.24 8.22 32.37
CA LYS A 113 35.12 9.12 31.60
C LYS A 113 35.11 8.89 30.09
N SER A 114 34.67 7.72 29.63
CA SER A 114 34.50 7.44 28.19
C SER A 114 33.17 7.98 27.63
N LEU A 115 32.26 8.45 28.50
CA LEU A 115 31.03 9.10 28.07
C LEU A 115 31.39 10.41 27.36
N LEU A 116 30.80 10.60 26.18
CA LEU A 116 30.97 11.81 25.38
C LEU A 116 30.27 13.03 26.02
N VAL A 117 29.34 12.78 26.92
CA VAL A 117 28.56 13.81 27.63
C VAL A 117 29.18 14.02 29.00
N ASP A 118 29.54 15.27 29.29
CA ASP A 118 29.96 15.69 30.63
C ASP A 118 28.73 16.04 31.48
N PHE A 119 28.35 15.12 32.36
CA PHE A 119 27.22 15.28 33.28
C PHE A 119 27.51 16.19 34.46
N GLU A 120 28.78 16.57 34.70
CA GLU A 120 29.18 17.47 35.80
C GLU A 120 29.16 18.94 35.39
N SER A 121 29.11 19.20 34.09
CA SER A 121 28.94 20.55 33.55
C SER A 121 27.57 21.13 33.99
N LYS A 122 27.63 22.11 34.88
CA LYS A 122 26.47 22.68 35.60
C LYS A 122 25.58 23.59 34.73
N ASP A 123 25.93 23.71 33.45
CA ASP A 123 25.34 24.65 32.48
C ASP A 123 24.43 23.96 31.46
N MET A 124 23.90 22.78 31.76
CA MET A 124 22.74 22.25 31.03
C MET A 124 21.47 22.77 31.72
N PRO A 125 20.94 23.95 31.32
CA PRO A 125 19.65 24.39 31.84
C PRO A 125 18.60 23.34 31.47
N ASP A 126 17.59 23.16 32.33
CA ASP A 126 16.33 22.41 32.04
C ASP A 126 15.51 23.06 30.91
N ARG A 127 16.18 23.68 29.94
CA ARG A 127 15.62 24.52 28.88
C ARG A 127 15.10 23.72 27.70
N PHE A 128 15.10 22.39 27.78
CA PHE A 128 14.18 21.59 26.99
C PHE A 128 12.80 21.72 27.64
N GLU A 129 12.27 22.95 27.65
CA GLU A 129 10.85 23.16 27.79
C GLU A 129 10.19 22.37 26.65
N SER A 130 9.13 21.65 27.00
CA SER A 130 8.35 20.85 26.08
C SER A 130 7.98 21.71 24.86
N ASP A 131 8.63 21.43 23.72
CA ASP A 131 8.36 22.04 22.41
C ASP A 131 7.02 21.51 21.86
N SER A 132 5.98 21.72 22.66
CA SER A 132 4.60 21.32 22.42
C SER A 132 3.83 22.45 21.73
N ASP A 133 4.53 23.38 21.07
CA ASP A 133 3.95 24.28 20.07
C ASP A 133 4.01 23.59 18.70
N ASP A 134 3.41 22.40 18.61
CA ASP A 134 3.11 21.73 17.34
C ASP A 134 2.08 22.58 16.59
N VAL A 135 2.58 23.57 15.86
CA VAL A 135 1.80 24.34 14.90
C VAL A 135 1.41 23.36 13.81
N ASP A 136 0.13 22.98 13.82
CA ASP A 136 -0.45 22.01 12.90
C ASP A 136 -0.12 22.34 11.42
N GLU A 137 0.93 21.70 10.90
CA GLU A 137 1.39 21.86 9.52
C GLU A 137 0.31 21.42 8.50
N SER A 138 -0.74 20.71 8.94
CA SER A 138 -1.86 20.34 8.08
C SER A 138 -2.75 21.53 7.68
N LEU A 139 -2.61 22.69 8.34
CA LEU A 139 -3.28 23.94 7.92
C LEU A 139 -2.63 24.59 6.69
N HIS A 140 -1.38 24.27 6.36
CA HIS A 140 -0.73 24.79 5.16
C HIS A 140 -1.10 23.96 3.93
N VAL A 141 -2.15 24.39 3.22
CA VAL A 141 -2.44 23.87 1.87
C VAL A 141 -1.34 24.37 0.92
N PRO A 142 -0.63 23.48 0.20
CA PRO A 142 0.34 23.89 -0.80
C PRO A 142 -0.33 24.78 -1.84
N GLN A 143 0.19 26.00 -2.04
CA GLN A 143 -0.25 26.84 -3.14
C GLN A 143 0.24 26.23 -4.45
N PRO A 144 -0.61 26.17 -5.49
CA PRO A 144 -0.16 25.74 -6.80
C PRO A 144 0.97 26.67 -7.29
N PRO A 145 1.98 26.14 -7.98
CA PRO A 145 3.05 26.95 -8.57
C PRO A 145 2.44 27.99 -9.54
N MET A 146 3.10 29.15 -9.68
CA MET A 146 2.65 30.27 -10.52
C MET A 146 2.46 29.92 -12.01
N ASP A 147 2.92 28.74 -12.44
CA ASP A 147 2.75 28.21 -13.80
C ASP A 147 1.42 27.45 -13.99
N ALA A 148 0.49 27.55 -13.02
CA ALA A 148 -0.81 26.87 -13.05
C ALA A 148 -1.84 27.44 -14.05
N ASP A 149 -1.49 28.49 -14.79
CA ASP A 149 -2.34 29.06 -15.84
C ASP A 149 -2.26 28.29 -17.18
N ASP A 150 -1.40 27.27 -17.26
CA ASP A 150 -1.26 26.44 -18.45
C ASP A 150 -2.47 25.50 -18.63
N GLU A 151 -3.23 25.72 -19.70
CA GLU A 151 -4.38 24.89 -20.08
C GLU A 151 -3.93 23.46 -20.44
N ILE A 152 -4.61 22.45 -19.88
CA ILE A 152 -4.40 21.03 -20.24
C ILE A 152 -5.10 20.77 -21.58
N VAL A 153 -4.34 20.34 -22.60
CA VAL A 153 -4.82 20.11 -23.96
C VAL A 153 -4.69 18.62 -24.32
N GLU A 154 -5.67 18.10 -25.06
CA GLU A 154 -5.65 16.78 -25.68
C GLU A 154 -4.95 16.86 -27.04
N TYR A 155 -3.90 16.07 -27.25
CA TYR A 155 -3.18 15.99 -28.52
C TYR A 155 -3.01 14.53 -28.97
N GLU A 156 -2.85 14.33 -30.27
CA GLU A 156 -2.55 13.03 -30.88
C GLU A 156 -1.03 12.89 -31.03
N ASP A 157 -0.45 11.90 -30.37
CA ASP A 157 0.97 11.54 -30.48
C ASP A 157 1.28 10.84 -31.83
N GLU A 158 2.54 10.65 -32.18
CA GLU A 158 3.02 9.99 -33.43
C GLU A 158 2.43 8.57 -33.62
N PHE A 159 2.02 7.95 -32.51
CA PHE A 159 1.41 6.63 -32.47
C PHE A 159 -0.12 6.65 -32.65
N GLY A 160 -0.72 7.80 -32.97
CA GLY A 160 -2.17 7.96 -33.13
C GLY A 160 -2.95 7.76 -31.83
N ARG A 161 -2.32 7.97 -30.68
CA ARG A 161 -2.95 7.86 -29.35
C ARG A 161 -3.23 9.25 -28.81
N VAL A 162 -4.44 9.46 -28.30
CA VAL A 162 -4.82 10.71 -27.63
C VAL A 162 -4.20 10.74 -26.23
N ARG A 163 -3.46 11.82 -25.91
CA ARG A 163 -2.85 12.06 -24.60
C ARG A 163 -3.19 13.47 -24.12
N THR A 164 -3.29 13.65 -22.80
CA THR A 164 -3.50 14.95 -22.15
C THR A 164 -2.17 15.45 -21.57
N ALA A 165 -1.74 16.67 -21.91
CA ALA A 165 -0.59 17.33 -21.30
C ALA A 165 -0.83 18.85 -21.20
N LEU A 166 0.01 19.57 -20.44
CA LEU A 166 -0.01 21.04 -20.42
C LEU A 166 0.35 21.58 -21.80
N LYS A 167 -0.31 22.66 -22.23
CA LYS A 167 -0.06 23.28 -23.54
C LYS A 167 1.41 23.62 -23.80
N SER A 168 2.17 23.97 -22.76
CA SER A 168 3.61 24.25 -22.80
C SER A 168 4.48 23.01 -23.03
N GLU A 169 4.00 21.83 -22.64
CA GLU A 169 4.70 20.55 -22.80
C GLU A 169 4.35 19.84 -24.12
N VAL A 170 3.24 20.22 -24.76
CA VAL A 170 2.83 19.66 -26.05
C VAL A 170 3.78 20.18 -27.14
N PRO A 171 4.45 19.29 -27.91
CA PRO A 171 5.26 19.70 -29.05
C PRO A 171 4.42 20.54 -30.02
N ARG A 172 5.03 21.61 -30.54
CA ARG A 172 4.33 22.60 -31.38
C ARG A 172 3.65 22.00 -32.60
N GLU A 173 4.18 20.90 -33.13
CA GLU A 173 3.65 20.15 -34.27
C GLU A 173 2.28 19.51 -33.99
N PHE A 174 1.95 19.21 -32.74
CA PHE A 174 0.68 18.59 -32.34
C PHE A 174 -0.36 19.59 -31.84
N LEU A 175 -0.01 20.87 -31.73
CA LEU A 175 -0.96 21.92 -31.37
C LEU A 175 -1.77 22.30 -32.62
N LYS A 176 -3.09 22.08 -32.60
CA LYS A 176 -3.99 22.65 -33.62
C LYS A 176 -3.95 24.18 -33.49
N GLU A 177 -3.48 24.87 -34.52
CA GLU A 177 -3.50 26.33 -34.55
C GLU A 177 -4.95 26.80 -34.48
N LYS A 178 -5.27 27.58 -33.44
CA LYS A 178 -6.63 28.08 -33.19
C LYS A 178 -6.84 29.33 -34.04
N GLY A 179 -7.09 29.14 -35.33
CA GLY A 179 -7.47 30.16 -36.29
C GLY A 179 -7.63 29.54 -37.67
N GLU A 180 -8.85 29.64 -38.24
CA GLU A 180 -9.28 29.02 -39.52
C GLU A 180 -9.61 27.52 -39.32
N ASP A 181 -10.86 27.01 -39.28
CA ASP A 181 -12.02 27.30 -40.11
C ASP A 181 -13.34 27.03 -39.34
N ASN A 182 -14.26 27.99 -39.35
CA ASN A 182 -15.68 27.70 -39.49
C ASN A 182 -16.08 28.16 -40.88
N ASP A 183 -16.98 27.39 -41.49
CA ASP A 183 -17.81 27.66 -42.66
C ASP A 183 -17.39 26.97 -43.97
N ASP A 184 -18.38 26.21 -44.48
CA ASP A 184 -18.70 25.84 -45.86
C ASP A 184 -18.34 24.43 -46.40
N ASP A 185 -19.42 23.62 -46.46
CA ASP A 185 -19.95 22.88 -47.61
C ASP A 185 -19.31 21.55 -48.10
N ASP A 186 -20.13 20.48 -47.96
CA ASP A 186 -20.46 19.36 -48.87
C ASP A 186 -19.43 18.68 -49.81
N GLU A 187 -19.62 17.36 -49.98
CA GLU A 187 -18.98 16.40 -50.93
C GLU A 187 -17.66 15.75 -50.44
N ASP A 188 -17.47 14.44 -50.26
CA ASP A 188 -18.04 13.22 -50.83
C ASP A 188 -18.01 12.06 -49.81
N ILE A 189 -19.11 11.30 -49.72
CA ILE A 189 -19.12 9.95 -49.16
C ILE A 189 -18.51 9.02 -50.22
N VAL A 190 -17.21 8.71 -50.12
CA VAL A 190 -16.62 7.59 -50.85
C VAL A 190 -16.84 6.31 -50.05
N ILE A 191 -17.91 5.58 -50.38
CA ILE A 191 -18.04 4.17 -50.02
C ILE A 191 -17.00 3.42 -50.88
N SER A 192 -15.85 3.09 -50.31
CA SER A 192 -14.97 2.09 -50.90
C SER A 192 -15.55 0.71 -50.63
N GLU A 193 -16.30 0.17 -51.60
CA GLU A 193 -16.68 -1.24 -51.61
C GLU A 193 -15.41 -2.11 -51.65
N THR A 194 -15.08 -2.78 -50.54
CA THR A 194 -14.10 -3.87 -50.56
C THR A 194 -14.76 -5.12 -51.14
N PRO A 195 -14.29 -5.69 -52.26
CA PRO A 195 -14.85 -6.93 -52.77
C PRO A 195 -14.52 -8.09 -51.81
N LEU A 196 -15.56 -8.67 -51.22
CA LEU A 196 -15.53 -9.94 -50.50
C LEU A 196 -15.20 -11.06 -51.49
N SER A 197 -13.94 -11.47 -51.58
CA SER A 197 -13.58 -12.74 -52.20
C SER A 197 -13.96 -13.90 -51.25
N CYS A 198 -15.21 -14.35 -51.33
CA CYS A 198 -15.67 -15.58 -50.71
C CYS A 198 -15.47 -16.73 -51.71
N THR A 199 -14.32 -17.41 -51.65
CA THR A 199 -14.09 -18.67 -52.35
C THR A 199 -14.77 -19.81 -51.57
N ILE A 200 -15.98 -20.14 -52.00
CA ILE A 200 -16.64 -21.40 -51.63
C ILE A 200 -15.97 -22.52 -52.45
N VAL A 201 -15.26 -23.41 -51.75
CA VAL A 201 -14.76 -24.66 -52.31
C VAL A 201 -15.90 -25.68 -52.28
N CYS A 202 -16.27 -26.19 -53.46
CA CYS A 202 -17.13 -27.37 -53.62
C CYS A 202 -16.35 -28.65 -53.41
#